data_AF-A0A8S3G0W8-F1
#
_entry.id   AF-A0A8S3G0W8-F1
#
_cell.length_a   1.000
_cell.length_b   1.000
_cell.length_c   1.000
_cell.angle_alpha   90.00
_cell.angle_beta   90.00
_cell.angle_gamma   90.00
#
_symmetry.space_group_name_H-M   'P 1'
#
loop_
_entity.id
_entity.type
_entity.pdbx_description
1 polymer ?
#
loop_
_entity_poly.entity_id
_entity_poly.type
_entity_poly.pdbx_seq_one_letter_code
_entity_poly.pdbx_strand_id
1 'polypeptide(L)'
;MCALIGSGPAFFCTAVEGLADGAVKAGLSRQLANTLAARTMLGCADVLVTSSKHPAELKNDISTPGGTTIYGLHELENKGVRGAFMDAIMAAFNRAQTMADQLARDTK
;
A
#
# COMPACT_ATOMS: atom_id res chain seq x y z
N MET A 1 -11.75 -2.60 -13.30
CA MET A 1 -10.50 -3.37 -13.47
C MET A 1 -9.26 -2.47 -13.62
N CYS A 2 -9.31 -1.36 -14.37
CA CYS A 2 -8.14 -0.46 -14.56
C CYS A 2 -7.65 0.29 -13.30
N ALA A 3 -8.49 0.59 -12.32
CA ALA A 3 -8.07 1.39 -11.15
C ALA A 3 -6.96 0.71 -10.32
N LEU A 4 -7.03 -0.61 -10.14
CA LEU A 4 -6.03 -1.35 -9.37
C LEU A 4 -4.71 -1.51 -10.14
N ILE A 5 -4.76 -1.88 -11.42
CA ILE A 5 -3.54 -2.16 -12.21
C ILE A 5 -2.88 -0.85 -12.68
N GLY A 6 -3.66 0.18 -13.01
CA GLY A 6 -3.16 1.46 -13.47
C GLY A 6 -2.68 2.37 -12.33
N SER A 7 -3.47 2.49 -11.26
CA SER A 7 -3.16 3.41 -10.15
C SER A 7 -2.48 2.73 -8.96
N GLY A 8 -2.50 1.39 -8.90
CA GLY A 8 -1.88 0.61 -7.81
C GLY A 8 -0.41 0.88 -7.58
N PRO A 9 0.47 0.93 -8.61
CA PRO A 9 1.89 1.25 -8.42
C PRO A 9 2.12 2.59 -7.73
N ALA A 10 1.31 3.62 -8.04
CA ALA A 10 1.42 4.93 -7.41
C ALA A 10 1.03 4.89 -5.92
N PHE A 11 -0.01 4.13 -5.57
CA PHE A 11 -0.42 3.94 -4.17
C PHE A 11 0.66 3.20 -3.38
N PHE A 12 1.29 2.20 -3.98
CA PHE A 12 2.42 1.50 -3.36
C PHE A 12 3.67 2.39 -3.22
N CYS A 13 4.00 3.22 -4.23
CA CYS A 13 5.07 4.21 -4.11
C CYS A 13 4.83 5.17 -2.94
N THR A 14 3.58 5.62 -2.75
CA THR A 14 3.21 6.47 -1.61
C THR A 14 3.44 5.75 -0.27
N ALA A 15 3.11 4.46 -0.19
CA ALA A 15 3.36 3.65 0.99
C ALA A 15 4.87 3.49 1.27
N VAL A 16 5.68 3.23 0.23
CA VAL A 16 7.14 3.12 0.34
C VAL A 16 7.78 4.43 0.78
N GLU A 17 7.31 5.56 0.25
CA GLU A 17 7.77 6.90 0.66
C GLU A 17 7.49 7.15 2.14
N GLY A 18 6.27 6.86 2.62
CA GLY A 18 5.92 6.98 4.03
C GLY A 18 6.75 6.06 4.94
N LEU A 19 7.04 4.83 4.50
CA LEU A 19 7.94 3.92 5.21
C LEU A 19 9.37 4.46 5.28
N ALA A 20 9.87 5.03 4.17
CA ALA A 20 11.20 5.62 4.13
C ALA A 20 11.32 6.87 5.02
N ASP A 21 10.29 7.72 5.06
CA ASP A 21 10.23 8.86 5.98
C ASP A 21 10.22 8.44 7.45
N GLY A 22 9.46 7.39 7.79
CA GLY A 22 9.49 6.78 9.12
C GLY A 22 10.88 6.26 9.48
N ALA A 23 11.56 5.60 8.55
CA ALA A 23 12.92 5.11 8.71
C ALA A 23 13.95 6.26 8.89
N VAL A 24 13.83 7.35 8.14
CA VAL A 24 14.68 8.53 8.32
C VAL A 24 14.44 9.17 9.68
N LYS A 25 13.19 9.27 10.12
CA LYS A 25 12.86 9.74 11.48
C LYS A 25 13.46 8.86 12.57
N ALA A 26 13.58 7.55 12.30
CA ALA A 26 14.23 6.59 13.19
C ALA A 26 15.78 6.64 13.13
N GLY A 27 16.37 7.46 12.25
CA GLY A 27 17.81 7.71 12.17
C GLY A 27 18.54 7.12 10.97
N LEU A 28 17.83 6.51 10.00
CA LEU A 28 18.47 6.01 8.78
C LEU A 28 18.79 7.15 7.79
N SER A 29 19.83 6.95 6.97
CA SER A 29 20.08 7.85 5.84
C SER A 29 18.97 7.70 4.79
N ARG A 30 18.62 8.79 4.11
CA ARG A 30 17.55 8.80 3.10
C ARG A 30 17.74 7.73 2.02
N GLN A 31 18.96 7.59 1.52
CA GLN A 31 19.30 6.63 0.47
C GLN A 31 19.11 5.18 0.94
N LEU A 32 19.53 4.88 2.17
CA LEU A 32 19.37 3.55 2.76
C LEU A 32 17.90 3.27 3.08
N ALA A 33 17.18 4.23 3.65
CA ALA A 33 15.76 4.13 3.95
C ALA A 33 14.92 3.80 2.71
N ASN A 34 15.13 4.53 1.61
CA ASN A 34 14.43 4.26 0.34
C ASN A 34 14.73 2.84 -0.18
N THR A 35 16.00 2.43 -0.14
CA THR A 35 16.44 1.12 -0.62
C THR A 35 15.82 -0.02 0.20
N LEU A 36 15.85 0.10 1.53
CA LEU A 36 15.28 -0.90 2.42
C LEU A 36 13.76 -0.95 2.30
N ALA A 37 13.07 0.18 2.27
CA ALA A 37 11.62 0.23 2.12
C ALA A 37 11.15 -0.46 0.82
N ALA A 38 11.81 -0.17 -0.31
CA ALA A 38 11.51 -0.82 -1.59
C ALA A 38 11.77 -2.34 -1.55
N ARG A 39 12.88 -2.79 -0.96
CA ARG A 39 13.20 -4.22 -0.82
C ARG A 39 12.24 -4.96 0.11
N THR A 40 11.85 -4.34 1.22
CA THR A 40 10.84 -4.88 2.12
C THR A 40 9.51 -5.08 1.40
N MET A 41 9.08 -4.09 0.60
CA MET A 41 7.87 -4.23 -0.19
C MET A 41 7.98 -5.36 -1.22
N LEU A 42 9.12 -5.47 -1.92
CA LEU A 42 9.36 -6.56 -2.87
C LEU A 42 9.28 -7.92 -2.19
N GLY A 43 9.94 -8.10 -1.04
CA GLY A 43 9.90 -9.36 -0.28
C GLY A 43 8.49 -9.70 0.21
N CYS A 44 7.74 -8.72 0.71
CA CYS A 44 6.34 -8.94 1.11
C CYS A 44 5.46 -9.34 -0.08
N ALA A 45 5.63 -8.69 -1.24
CA ALA A 45 4.88 -9.01 -2.44
C ALA A 45 5.20 -10.43 -2.94
N ASP A 46 6.49 -10.81 -2.96
CA ASP A 46 6.93 -12.15 -3.37
C ASP A 46 6.35 -13.24 -2.47
N VAL A 47 6.38 -13.03 -1.15
CA VAL A 47 5.76 -13.98 -0.20
C VAL A 47 4.25 -14.07 -0.40
N LEU A 48 3.55 -12.96 -0.67
CA LEU A 48 2.10 -13.00 -0.94
C LEU A 48 1.75 -13.71 -2.25
N VAL A 49 2.63 -13.67 -3.25
CA VAL A 49 2.42 -14.35 -4.54
C VAL A 49 2.77 -15.83 -4.45
N THR A 50 3.84 -16.17 -3.74
CA THR A 50 4.34 -17.54 -3.62
C THR A 50 3.62 -18.33 -2.53
N SER A 51 3.11 -17.66 -1.49
CA SER A 51 2.35 -18.28 -0.43
C SER A 51 0.86 -18.33 -0.77
N SER A 52 0.25 -19.51 -0.66
CA SER A 52 -1.22 -19.66 -0.74
C SER A 52 -1.94 -19.19 0.52
N LYS A 53 -1.25 -18.51 1.46
CA LYS A 53 -1.80 -18.04 2.73
C LYS A 53 -2.61 -16.77 2.54
N HIS A 54 -3.61 -16.60 3.40
CA HIS A 54 -4.36 -15.35 3.42
C HIS A 54 -3.46 -14.20 3.92
N PRO A 55 -3.55 -12.96 3.40
CA PRO A 55 -2.71 -11.84 3.85
C PRO A 55 -2.79 -11.56 5.36
N ALA A 56 -3.94 -11.85 5.97
CA ALA A 56 -4.12 -11.74 7.42
C ALA A 56 -3.29 -12.78 8.21
N GLU A 57 -3.12 -13.98 7.67
CA GLU A 57 -2.26 -15.02 8.27
C GLU A 57 -0.80 -14.62 8.16
N LEU A 58 -0.36 -14.15 6.98
CA LEU A 58 1.00 -13.67 6.80
C LEU A 58 1.34 -12.52 7.77
N LYS A 59 0.40 -11.59 7.97
CA LYS A 59 0.55 -10.52 8.97
C LYS A 59 0.71 -11.08 10.39
N ASN A 60 -0.05 -12.11 10.75
CA ASN A 60 0.03 -12.74 12.07
C ASN A 60 1.35 -13.50 12.25
N ASP A 61 1.83 -14.19 11.22
CA ASP A 61 3.11 -14.90 11.23
C ASP A 61 4.30 -13.96 11.50
N ILE A 62 4.22 -12.70 11.06
CA ILE A 62 5.25 -11.67 11.26
C ILE A 62 5.13 -10.97 12.63
N SER A 63 3.94 -11.02 13.25
CA SER A 63 3.64 -10.28 14.48
C SER A 63 3.79 -11.16 15.70
N THR A 64 4.89 -11.00 16.43
CA THR A 64 5.10 -11.70 17.71
C THR A 64 4.35 -11.00 18.86
N PRO A 65 3.90 -11.75 19.89
CA PRO A 65 3.26 -11.17 21.07
C PRO A 65 4.16 -10.14 21.76
N GLY A 66 3.67 -8.90 21.90
CA GLY A 66 4.43 -7.79 22.50
C GLY A 66 5.61 -7.26 21.67
N GLY A 67 5.79 -7.74 20.44
CA GLY A 67 6.84 -7.29 19.53
C GLY A 67 6.60 -5.90 18.95
N THR A 68 7.60 -5.33 18.28
CA THR A 68 7.50 -3.99 17.65
C THR A 68 6.44 -3.93 16.56
N THR A 69 6.23 -5.03 15.82
CA THR A 69 5.25 -5.14 14.74
C THR A 69 3.83 -4.83 15.21
N ILE A 70 3.41 -5.31 16.38
CA ILE A 70 2.02 -5.12 16.82
C ILE A 70 1.73 -3.66 17.19
N TYR A 71 2.71 -2.93 17.74
CA TYR A 71 2.58 -1.49 18.00
C TYR A 71 2.51 -0.69 16.70
N GLY A 72 3.32 -1.06 15.70
CA GLY A 72 3.25 -0.46 14.36
C GLY A 72 1.90 -0.71 13.68
N LEU A 73 1.40 -1.94 13.75
CA LEU A 73 0.08 -2.30 13.21
C LEU A 73 -1.04 -1.52 13.90
N HIS A 74 -0.99 -1.38 15.23
CA HIS A 74 -1.96 -0.59 15.98
C HIS A 74 -2.03 0.87 15.50
N GLU A 75 -0.88 1.51 15.28
CA GLU A 75 -0.85 2.87 14.72
C GLU A 75 -1.39 2.94 13.28
N LEU A 76 -1.11 1.95 12.44
CA LEU A 76 -1.68 1.88 11.09
C LEU A 76 -3.21 1.75 11.10
N GLU A 77 -3.76 0.97 12.03
CA GLU A 77 -5.21 0.85 12.20
C GLU A 77 -5.83 2.15 12.75
N ASN A 78 -5.17 2.82 13.71
CA ASN A 78 -5.59 4.13 14.22
C ASN A 78 -5.63 5.21 13.13
N LYS A 79 -4.76 5.11 12.13
CA LYS A 79 -4.74 6.00 10.96
C LYS A 79 -5.73 5.57 9.87
N GLY A 80 -6.45 4.46 10.05
CA GLY A 80 -7.47 4.01 9.10
C GLY A 80 -6.91 3.59 7.75
N VAL A 81 -5.68 3.08 7.70
CA VAL A 81 -4.95 2.81 6.44
C VAL A 81 -5.73 1.88 5.50
N ARG A 82 -6.44 0.87 6.03
CA ARG A 82 -7.29 -0.02 5.22
C ARG A 82 -8.41 0.75 4.51
N GLY A 83 -9.07 1.65 5.25
CA GLY A 83 -10.11 2.54 4.71
C GLY A 83 -9.54 3.44 3.61
N ALA A 84 -8.40 4.07 3.87
CA ALA A 84 -7.74 4.94 2.90
C ALA A 84 -7.44 4.24 1.56
N PHE A 85 -6.95 2.99 1.58
CA PHE A 85 -6.71 2.24 0.35
C PHE A 85 -8.01 1.85 -0.38
N MET A 86 -9.06 1.47 0.36
CA MET A 86 -10.37 1.16 -0.24
C MET A 86 -10.96 2.40 -0.92
N ASP A 87 -10.93 3.54 -0.23
CA ASP A 87 -11.43 4.81 -0.74
C ASP A 87 -10.62 5.30 -1.95
N ALA A 88 -9.30 5.15 -1.94
CA ALA A 88 -8.44 5.49 -3.07
C ALA A 88 -8.80 4.70 -4.34
N ILE A 89 -9.06 3.39 -4.20
CA ILE A 89 -9.48 2.54 -5.32
C ILE A 89 -10.86 2.95 -5.82
N MET A 90 -11.81 3.20 -4.93
CA MET A 90 -13.17 3.62 -5.30
C MET A 90 -13.17 4.98 -5.99
N ALA A 91 -12.38 5.94 -5.49
CA ALA A 91 -12.22 7.25 -6.12
C ALA A 91 -11.63 7.14 -7.53
N ALA A 92 -10.58 6.35 -7.71
CA ALA A 92 -9.98 6.10 -9.02
C ALA A 92 -10.95 5.41 -9.99
N PHE A 93 -11.72 4.42 -9.49
CA PHE A 93 -12.73 3.71 -10.28
C PHE A 93 -13.88 4.62 -10.71
N ASN A 94 -14.42 5.44 -9.79
CA ASN A 94 -15.48 6.39 -10.09
C ASN A 94 -15.02 7.43 -11.12
N ARG A 95 -13.79 7.95 -11.00
CA ARG A 95 -13.23 8.88 -11.98
C ARG A 95 -13.11 8.25 -13.36
N ALA A 96 -12.66 7.00 -13.45
CA ALA A 96 -12.55 6.29 -14.72
C ALA A 96 -13.92 6.14 -15.42
N GLN A 97 -14.99 5.87 -14.66
CA GLN A 97 -16.35 5.83 -15.22
C GLN A 97 -16.82 7.20 -15.69
N THR A 98 -16.62 8.26 -14.90
CA THR A 98 -16.99 9.63 -15.32
C THR A 98 -16.26 10.04 -16.60
N MET A 99 -14.99 9.67 -16.75
CA MET A 99 -14.23 9.95 -17.97
C MET A 99 -14.79 9.19 -19.18
N ALA A 100 -15.16 7.91 -19.01
CA ALA A 100 -15.77 7.13 -20.08
C ALA A 100 -17.12 7.73 -20.52
N ASP A 101 -17.94 8.18 -19.57
CA ASP A 101 -19.23 8.83 -19.86
C ASP A 101 -19.06 10.17 -20.57
N GLN A 102 -18.00 10.93 -20.26
CA GLN A 102 -17.68 12.20 -20.93
C GLN A 102 -17.24 11.96 -22.38
N LEU A 103 -16.34 11.00 -22.62
CA LEU A 103 -15.93 10.64 -23.98
C LEU A 103 -17.11 10.18 -24.84
N ALA A 104 -18.05 9.42 -24.28
CA ALA A 104 -19.24 8.98 -25.00
C ALA A 104 -20.19 10.13 -25.40
N ARG A 105 -20.16 11.26 -24.68
CA ARG A 105 -20.96 12.46 -25.00
C ARG A 105 -20.28 13.36 -26.02
N ASP A 106 -18.95 13.47 -25.97
CA ASP A 106 -18.17 14.30 -26.88
C ASP A 106 -18.03 13.68 -28.29
N THR A 107 -18.31 12.38 -28.44
CA THR A 107 -18.29 11.67 -29.74
C THR A 107 -19.64 11.73 -30.47
N LYS A 108 -20.62 12.49 -29.96
CA LYS A 108 -21.96 12.64 -30.53
C LYS A 108 -22.20 14.09 -30.94
#